data_AF-A0A1S8T323-F1
#
_entry.id   AF-A0A1S8T323-F1
#
_cell.length_a   1.000
_cell.length_b   1.000
_cell.length_c   1.000
_cell.angle_alpha   90.00
_cell.angle_beta   90.00
_cell.angle_gamma   90.00
#
_symmetry.space_group_name_H-M   'P 1'
#
loop_
_entity.id
_entity.type
_entity.pdbx_description
1 polymer ?
#
loop_
_entity_poly.entity_id
_entity_poly.type
_entity_poly.pdbx_seq_one_letter_code
_entity_poly.pdbx_strand_id
1 'polypeptide(L)'
;MNTKYCVIIQCEIAHKRCSGFACTNAFYNRDEKFNNYSDNTRYISFTCGGCCGKGVASKLEHFSKHLKSKTDISKEEVSVHLSSCMSTDNYHYDRCPHIEYLKNIIVKKGFKNLVEGTYVSKGATRKREMGQYKTYNIDNESV
;
A
#
# COMPACT_ATOMS: atom_id res chain seq x y z
N MET A 1 14.60 -6.47 5.28
CA MET A 1 13.44 -6.54 6.20
C MET A 1 13.01 -7.99 6.35
N ASN A 2 12.74 -8.48 7.57
CA ASN A 2 12.13 -9.80 7.77
C ASN A 2 10.61 -9.73 7.59
N THR A 3 10.14 -9.35 6.39
CA THR A 3 8.71 -9.21 6.10
C THR A 3 8.13 -10.54 5.65
N LYS A 4 7.17 -11.08 6.42
CA LYS A 4 6.44 -12.32 6.09
C LYS A 4 5.14 -12.06 5.35
N TYR A 5 4.50 -10.92 5.61
CA TYR A 5 3.30 -10.47 4.90
C TYR A 5 3.43 -9.04 4.37
N CYS A 6 3.05 -8.85 3.10
CA CYS A 6 2.82 -7.55 2.50
C CYS A 6 1.30 -7.32 2.35
N VAL A 7 0.78 -6.32 3.05
CA VAL A 7 -0.63 -5.90 2.96
C VAL A 7 -0.70 -4.68 2.05
N ILE A 8 -1.36 -4.79 0.90
CA ILE A 8 -1.54 -3.67 -0.03
C ILE A 8 -2.93 -3.08 0.14
N ILE A 9 -3.00 -1.84 0.60
CA ILE A 9 -4.24 -1.08 0.71
C ILE A 9 -4.42 -0.24 -0.55
N GLN A 10 -5.58 -0.40 -1.19
CA GLN A 10 -5.93 0.27 -2.45
C GLN A 10 -7.08 1.25 -2.25
N CYS A 11 -7.20 2.26 -3.11
CA CYS A 11 -8.36 3.13 -3.04
C CYS A 11 -9.60 2.42 -3.59
N GLU A 12 -10.70 2.47 -2.84
CA GLU A 12 -12.00 1.94 -3.26
C GLU A 12 -12.45 2.51 -4.62
N ILE A 13 -12.28 3.82 -4.82
CA ILE A 13 -12.77 4.50 -6.03
C ILE A 13 -11.95 4.09 -7.27
N ALA A 14 -10.61 4.05 -7.18
CA ALA A 14 -9.81 3.53 -8.30
C ALA A 14 -10.12 2.06 -8.59
N HIS A 15 -10.33 1.24 -7.55
CA HIS A 15 -10.58 -0.19 -7.71
C HIS A 15 -11.93 -0.53 -8.36
N LYS A 16 -12.83 0.45 -8.55
CA LYS A 16 -14.02 0.28 -9.41
C LYS A 16 -13.68 0.07 -10.89
N ARG A 17 -12.47 0.50 -11.31
CA ARG A 17 -11.95 0.32 -12.69
C ARG A 17 -10.59 -0.37 -12.76
N CYS A 18 -9.83 -0.37 -11.66
CA CYS A 18 -8.53 -1.00 -11.55
C CYS A 18 -8.69 -2.42 -11.01
N SER A 19 -8.18 -3.41 -11.73
CA SER A 19 -8.18 -4.82 -11.31
C SER A 19 -7.13 -5.15 -10.25
N GLY A 20 -6.21 -4.21 -9.95
CA GLY A 20 -5.05 -4.46 -9.10
C GLY A 20 -3.89 -5.18 -9.78
N PHE A 21 -4.04 -5.59 -11.05
CA PHE A 21 -3.06 -6.39 -11.79
C PHE A 21 -1.62 -5.88 -11.69
N ALA A 22 -1.38 -4.58 -11.95
CA ALA A 22 -0.03 -4.03 -11.97
C ALA A 22 0.65 -4.08 -10.59
N CYS A 23 -0.10 -3.85 -9.51
CA CYS A 23 0.43 -3.95 -8.15
C CYS A 23 0.78 -5.41 -7.80
N THR A 24 -0.09 -6.35 -8.17
CA THR A 24 0.13 -7.78 -7.96
C THR A 24 1.32 -8.30 -8.77
N ASN A 25 1.41 -7.93 -10.05
CA ASN A 25 2.50 -8.32 -10.92
C ASN A 25 3.85 -7.78 -10.43
N ALA A 26 3.89 -6.50 -10.04
CA ALA A 26 5.10 -5.89 -9.46
C ALA A 26 5.53 -6.58 -8.15
N PHE A 27 4.57 -6.98 -7.29
CA PHE A 27 4.88 -7.75 -6.10
C PHE A 27 5.57 -9.07 -6.46
N TYR A 28 4.96 -9.88 -7.33
CA TYR A 28 5.48 -11.21 -7.68
C TYR A 28 6.83 -11.17 -8.39
N ASN A 29 7.07 -10.15 -9.21
CA ASN A 29 8.36 -9.96 -9.90
C ASN A 29 9.43 -9.29 -9.03
N ARG A 30 9.08 -8.89 -7.79
CA ARG A 30 9.97 -8.12 -6.89
C ARG A 30 10.45 -6.81 -7.51
N ASP A 31 9.55 -6.16 -8.24
CA ASP A 31 9.84 -4.90 -8.90
C ASP A 31 9.67 -3.72 -7.92
N GLU A 32 10.43 -2.65 -8.17
CA GLU A 32 10.22 -1.32 -7.59
C GLU A 32 10.13 -1.30 -6.05
N LYS A 33 8.97 -0.99 -5.46
CA LYS A 33 8.76 -0.92 -4.01
C LYS A 33 8.78 -2.29 -3.31
N PHE A 34 8.97 -3.38 -4.05
CA PHE A 34 9.00 -4.75 -3.53
C PHE A 34 10.37 -5.44 -3.67
N ASN A 35 11.40 -4.73 -4.15
CA ASN A 35 12.74 -5.28 -4.42
C ASN A 35 13.41 -5.96 -3.21
N ASN A 36 13.09 -5.50 -1.99
CA ASN A 36 13.69 -5.99 -0.75
C ASN A 36 12.90 -7.14 -0.10
N TYR A 37 11.88 -7.67 -0.76
CA TYR A 37 11.04 -8.77 -0.23
C TYR A 37 11.51 -10.13 -0.68
N SER A 38 11.56 -11.06 0.26
CA SER A 38 11.92 -12.46 0.01
C SER A 38 10.86 -13.18 -0.81
N ASP A 39 11.23 -14.25 -1.53
CA ASP A 39 10.30 -15.08 -2.30
C ASP A 39 9.16 -15.68 -1.45
N ASN A 40 9.44 -15.93 -0.17
CA ASN A 40 8.48 -16.48 0.78
C ASN A 40 7.52 -15.43 1.39
N THR A 41 7.71 -14.14 1.09
CA THR A 41 6.79 -13.09 1.54
C THR A 41 5.44 -13.29 0.86
N ARG A 42 4.38 -13.40 1.67
CA ARG A 42 3.00 -13.55 1.20
C ARG A 42 2.38 -12.18 0.99
N TYR A 43 1.42 -12.06 0.08
CA TYR A 43 0.67 -10.82 -0.11
C TYR A 43 -0.81 -11.00 0.18
N ILE A 44 -1.45 -9.92 0.60
CA ILE A 44 -2.89 -9.77 0.62
C ILE A 44 -3.23 -8.33 0.24
N SER A 45 -4.32 -8.11 -0.48
CA SER A 45 -4.79 -6.78 -0.81
C SER A 45 -6.25 -6.57 -0.42
N PHE A 46 -6.57 -5.32 -0.07
CA PHE A 46 -7.95 -4.88 0.11
C PHE A 46 -8.04 -3.36 -0.06
N THR A 47 -9.25 -2.87 -0.30
CA THR A 47 -9.50 -1.44 -0.48
C THR A 47 -9.61 -0.67 0.86
N CYS A 48 -9.48 0.65 0.83
CA CYS A 48 -9.67 1.53 1.99
C CYS A 48 -11.12 1.59 2.50
N GLY A 49 -12.09 1.08 1.71
CA GLY A 49 -13.51 1.08 2.06
C GLY A 49 -14.23 2.40 1.80
N GLY A 50 -13.72 3.24 0.89
CA GLY A 50 -14.31 4.54 0.52
C GLY A 50 -13.69 5.71 1.29
N CYS A 51 -14.06 6.94 0.95
CA CYS A 51 -13.54 8.13 1.62
C CYS A 51 -14.27 8.38 2.95
N CYS A 52 -13.58 8.63 4.08
CA CYS A 52 -12.15 8.94 4.25
C CYS A 52 -11.23 7.74 4.59
N GLY A 53 -11.66 6.51 4.37
CA GLY A 53 -10.82 5.31 4.55
C GLY A 53 -10.97 4.61 5.90
N LYS A 54 -12.05 4.90 6.66
CA LYS A 54 -12.31 4.29 7.97
C LYS A 54 -12.43 2.77 7.94
N GLY A 55 -12.73 2.19 6.77
CA GLY A 55 -12.75 0.73 6.58
C GLY A 55 -11.40 0.04 6.77
N VAL A 56 -10.29 0.79 6.70
CA VAL A 56 -8.94 0.25 6.95
C VAL A 56 -8.82 -0.32 8.38
N ALA A 57 -9.40 0.35 9.37
CA ALA A 57 -9.30 -0.07 10.77
C ALA A 57 -9.91 -1.46 11.01
N SER A 58 -11.11 -1.71 10.48
CA SER A 58 -11.81 -2.99 10.66
C SER A 58 -11.16 -4.13 9.87
N LYS A 59 -10.69 -3.86 8.65
CA LYS A 59 -9.98 -4.84 7.82
C LYS A 59 -8.65 -5.26 8.45
N LEU A 60 -7.86 -4.31 8.97
CA LEU A 60 -6.61 -4.61 9.68
C LEU A 60 -6.85 -5.36 10.99
N GLU A 61 -7.93 -5.07 11.70
CA GLU A 61 -8.30 -5.79 12.92
C GLU A 61 -8.71 -7.23 12.63
N HIS A 62 -9.53 -7.44 11.60
CA HIS A 62 -9.87 -8.77 11.11
C HIS A 62 -8.62 -9.55 10.68
N PHE A 63 -7.74 -8.93 9.88
CA PHE A 63 -6.45 -9.51 9.49
C PHE A 63 -5.60 -9.86 10.70
N SER A 64 -5.46 -8.96 11.68
CA SER A 64 -4.68 -9.18 12.90
C SER A 64 -5.18 -10.38 13.71
N LYS A 65 -6.51 -10.55 13.81
CA LYS A 65 -7.13 -11.68 14.51
C LYS A 65 -6.79 -13.01 13.84
N HIS A 66 -6.82 -13.06 12.51
CA HIS A 66 -6.46 -14.27 11.76
C HIS A 66 -4.96 -14.52 11.79
N LEU A 67 -4.13 -13.49 11.67
CA LEU A 67 -2.68 -13.59 11.79
C LEU A 67 -2.30 -14.24 13.13
N LYS A 68 -2.84 -13.73 14.24
CA LYS A 68 -2.59 -14.27 15.60
C LYS A 68 -3.11 -15.69 15.82
N SER A 69 -4.23 -16.06 15.20
CA SER A 69 -4.88 -17.36 15.45
C SER A 69 -4.47 -18.47 14.49
N LYS A 70 -3.80 -18.14 13.38
CA LYS A 70 -3.45 -19.09 12.32
C LYS A 70 -1.96 -19.16 12.03
N THR A 71 -1.15 -18.26 12.59
CA THR A 71 0.28 -18.16 12.31
C THR A 71 1.04 -17.65 13.53
N ASP A 72 2.36 -17.83 13.54
CA ASP A 72 3.27 -17.25 14.55
C ASP A 72 3.83 -15.88 14.11
N ILE A 73 3.27 -15.28 13.06
CA ILE A 73 3.78 -14.03 12.47
C ILE A 73 3.30 -12.85 13.31
N SER A 74 4.23 -11.99 13.73
CA SER A 74 3.92 -10.77 14.47
C SER A 74 3.59 -9.58 13.55
N LYS A 75 3.03 -8.49 14.10
CA LYS A 75 2.72 -7.28 13.30
C LYS A 75 3.98 -6.58 12.78
N GLU A 76 5.09 -6.74 13.49
CA GLU A 76 6.42 -6.23 13.14
C GLU A 76 7.00 -6.95 11.92
N GLU A 77 6.48 -8.13 11.57
CA GLU A 77 6.83 -8.88 10.36
C GLU A 77 5.87 -8.60 9.19
N VAL A 78 4.92 -7.67 9.37
CA VAL A 78 3.98 -7.24 8.33
C VAL A 78 4.42 -5.87 7.81
N SER A 79 4.47 -5.73 6.48
CA SER A 79 4.57 -4.43 5.82
C SER A 79 3.23 -4.03 5.24
N VAL A 80 2.80 -2.80 5.50
CA VAL A 80 1.55 -2.24 4.97
C VAL A 80 1.88 -1.19 3.92
N HIS A 81 1.49 -1.45 2.68
CA HIS A 81 1.62 -0.52 1.57
C HIS A 81 0.34 0.27 1.37
N LEU A 82 0.45 1.58 1.27
CA LEU A 82 -0.56 2.42 0.64
C LEU A 82 -0.24 2.47 -0.87
N SER A 83 -1.09 1.88 -1.70
CA SER A 83 -0.79 1.67 -3.13
C SER A 83 -0.53 2.96 -3.91
N SER A 84 0.05 2.83 -5.11
CA SER A 84 0.41 3.99 -5.94
C SER A 84 -0.79 4.83 -6.37
N CYS A 85 -1.98 4.22 -6.48
CA CYS A 85 -3.24 4.93 -6.72
C CYS A 85 -3.67 5.82 -5.54
N MET A 86 -3.03 5.71 -4.38
CA MET A 86 -3.25 6.54 -3.20
C MET A 86 -2.07 7.50 -2.95
N SER A 87 -0.85 7.03 -3.16
CA SER A 87 0.38 7.75 -2.77
C SER A 87 0.89 8.76 -3.80
N THR A 88 0.46 8.71 -5.06
CA THR A 88 1.04 9.55 -6.11
C THR A 88 -0.02 10.16 -7.01
N ASP A 89 0.30 11.26 -7.68
CA ASP A 89 -0.49 11.72 -8.81
C ASP A 89 -0.36 10.73 -9.98
N ASN A 90 -1.49 10.29 -10.52
CA ASN A 90 -1.55 9.18 -11.47
C ASN A 90 -2.79 9.27 -12.39
N TYR A 91 -2.92 8.29 -13.29
CA TYR A 91 -4.04 8.22 -14.24
C TYR A 91 -5.42 8.26 -13.58
N HIS A 92 -5.54 7.76 -12.34
CA HIS A 92 -6.82 7.70 -11.69
C HIS A 92 -7.27 9.08 -11.17
N TYR A 93 -6.42 9.71 -10.37
CA TYR A 93 -6.59 11.01 -9.73
C TYR A 93 -5.30 11.34 -8.95
N ASP A 94 -5.24 12.56 -8.40
CA ASP A 94 -4.12 13.06 -7.59
C ASP A 94 -3.93 12.26 -6.27
N ARG A 95 -2.83 12.47 -5.55
CA ARG A 95 -2.56 11.82 -4.25
C ARG A 95 -3.76 11.94 -3.30
N CYS A 96 -4.04 10.85 -2.58
CA CYS A 96 -5.17 10.78 -1.65
C CYS A 96 -5.04 11.87 -0.57
N PRO A 97 -6.06 12.74 -0.39
CA PRO A 97 -6.01 13.80 0.61
C PRO A 97 -6.07 13.28 2.06
N HIS A 98 -6.48 12.01 2.25
CA HIS A 98 -6.58 11.37 3.55
C HIS A 98 -5.41 10.43 3.85
N ILE A 99 -4.31 10.52 3.10
CA ILE A 99 -3.23 9.55 3.21
C ILE A 99 -2.62 9.55 4.61
N GLU A 100 -2.32 10.72 5.19
CA GLU A 100 -1.79 10.82 6.55
C GLU A 100 -2.77 10.30 7.62
N TYR A 101 -4.07 10.53 7.42
CA TYR A 101 -5.11 9.97 8.29
C TYR A 101 -5.10 8.43 8.27
N LEU A 102 -4.92 7.83 7.09
CA LEU A 102 -4.82 6.38 6.93
C LEU A 102 -3.55 5.81 7.59
N LYS A 103 -2.41 6.48 7.44
CA LYS A 103 -1.16 6.11 8.13
C LYS A 103 -1.36 6.07 9.65
N ASN A 104 -2.01 7.10 10.21
CA ASN A 104 -2.32 7.16 11.63
C ASN A 104 -3.22 6.02 12.10
N ILE A 105 -4.21 5.61 11.28
CA ILE A 105 -5.04 4.42 11.58
C ILE A 105 -4.17 3.15 11.62
N ILE A 106 -3.30 2.97 10.62
CA ILE A 106 -2.43 1.79 10.48
C ILE A 106 -1.50 1.67 11.70
N VAL A 107 -0.82 2.77 12.06
CA VAL A 107 0.05 2.85 13.24
C VAL A 107 -0.72 2.60 14.53
N LYS A 108 -1.91 3.21 14.69
CA LYS A 108 -2.78 2.96 15.86
C LYS A 108 -3.23 1.50 15.99
N LYS A 109 -3.31 0.76 14.87
CA LYS A 109 -3.59 -0.68 14.87
C LYS A 109 -2.33 -1.53 15.13
N GLY A 110 -1.17 -0.92 15.33
CA GLY A 110 0.08 -1.56 15.74
C GLY A 110 0.95 -2.05 14.58
N PHE A 111 0.70 -1.59 13.35
CA PHE A 111 1.55 -1.89 12.19
C PHE A 111 2.54 -0.74 11.98
N LYS A 112 3.84 -1.02 12.15
CA LYS A 112 4.90 0.01 12.11
C LYS A 112 5.60 0.09 10.76
N ASN A 113 5.73 -1.03 10.04
CA ASN A 113 6.33 -1.01 8.71
C ASN A 113 5.30 -0.51 7.69
N LEU A 114 5.35 0.79 7.41
CA LEU A 114 4.48 1.44 6.46
C LEU A 114 5.29 1.85 5.23
N VAL A 115 4.76 1.57 4.05
CA VAL A 115 5.37 1.94 2.77
C VAL A 115 4.36 2.69 1.93
N GLU A 116 4.80 3.76 1.28
CA GLU A 116 4.03 4.45 0.27
C GLU A 116 4.43 4.00 -1.13
N GLY A 117 3.41 3.65 -1.93
CA GLY A 117 3.59 3.17 -3.28
C GLY A 117 3.68 1.64 -3.38
N THR A 118 3.56 1.21 -4.63
CA THR A 118 3.62 -0.19 -5.07
C THR A 118 4.22 -0.18 -6.47
N TYR A 119 3.38 -0.20 -7.51
CA TYR A 119 3.77 -0.07 -8.92
C TYR A 119 3.90 1.40 -9.39
N VAL A 120 4.91 1.68 -10.22
CA VAL A 120 5.34 2.97 -10.75
C VAL A 120 5.24 2.90 -12.27
N SER A 121 4.13 3.40 -12.78
CA SER A 121 3.90 3.44 -14.22
C SER A 121 4.92 4.33 -14.93
N LYS A 122 5.64 3.77 -15.92
CA LYS A 122 6.52 4.52 -16.83
C LYS A 122 5.82 5.73 -17.45
N GLY A 123 4.55 5.56 -17.83
CA GLY A 123 3.74 6.65 -18.39
C GLY A 123 3.43 7.75 -17.36
N ALA A 124 3.19 7.40 -16.10
CA ALA A 124 3.01 8.37 -15.03
C ALA A 124 4.34 9.09 -14.69
N THR A 125 5.46 8.36 -14.67
CA THR A 125 6.80 8.94 -14.48
C THR A 125 7.11 9.99 -15.53
N ARG A 126 6.94 9.66 -16.83
CA ARG A 126 7.12 10.63 -17.92
C ARG A 126 6.25 11.88 -17.75
N LYS A 127 4.99 11.71 -17.33
CA LYS A 127 4.09 12.85 -17.08
C LYS A 127 4.55 13.73 -15.91
N ARG A 128 5.19 13.16 -14.89
CA ARG A 128 5.80 13.94 -13.78
C ARG A 128 7.02 14.70 -14.25
N GLU A 129 7.89 14.07 -15.04
CA GLU A 129 9.06 14.74 -15.65
C GLU A 129 8.65 15.92 -16.54
N MET A 130 7.51 15.81 -17.23
CA MET A 130 6.92 16.90 -18.03
C MET A 130 6.14 17.94 -17.20
N GLY A 131 6.06 17.80 -15.86
CA GLY A 131 5.30 18.69 -14.98
C GLY A 131 3.78 18.58 -15.09
N GLN A 132 3.25 17.57 -15.79
CA GLN A 132 1.81 17.35 -15.95
C GLN A 132 1.18 16.69 -14.72
N TYR A 133 1.95 15.83 -14.02
CA TYR A 133 1.58 15.22 -12.76
C TYR A 133 2.48 15.73 -11.65
N LYS A 134 1.92 15.86 -10.45
CA LYS A 134 2.67 16.28 -9.27
C LYS A 134 3.63 15.18 -8.80
N THR A 135 4.79 15.62 -8.34
CA THR A 135 5.75 14.76 -7.63
C THR A 135 5.54 14.92 -6.13
N TYR A 136 5.35 13.80 -5.44
CA TYR A 136 5.23 13.76 -3.99
C TYR A 136 6.45 13.06 -3.41
N ASN A 137 6.98 13.58 -2.31
CA ASN A 137 8.02 12.89 -1.56
C ASN A 137 7.37 11.73 -0.78
N ILE A 138 7.66 10.50 -1.22
CA ILE A 138 7.08 9.26 -0.66
C ILE A 138 8.12 8.42 0.10
N ASP A 139 9.37 8.88 0.16
CA ASP A 139 10.52 8.12 0.66
C ASP A 139 10.92 8.50 2.10
N ASN A 140 10.06 9.22 2.83
CA ASN A 140 10.30 9.45 4.25
C ASN A 140 10.08 8.14 5.02
N GLU A 141 11.21 7.53 5.35
CA GLU A 141 11.39 6.39 6.24
C GLU A 141 10.52 6.53 7.51
N SER A 142 9.84 5.43 7.83
CA SER A 142 9.45 4.96 9.17
C SER A 142 9.38 6.01 10.28
N VAL A 143 8.18 6.31 10.78
CA VAL A 143 7.99 6.76 12.17
C VAL A 143 8.08 5.56 13.10
#